data_AF-A0A6C0JX00-F1
#
_entry.id   AF-A0A6C0JX00-F1
#
_cell.length_a   1.000
_cell.length_b   1.000
_cell.length_c   1.000
_cell.angle_alpha   90.00
_cell.angle_beta   90.00
_cell.angle_gamma   90.00
#
_symmetry.space_group_name_H-M   'P 1'
#
loop_
_entity.id
_entity.type
_entity.pdbx_description
1 polymer ?
#
loop_
_entity_poly.entity_id
_entity_poly.type
_entity_poly.pdbx_seq_one_letter_code
_entity_poly.pdbx_strand_id
1 'polypeptide(L)'
;MNKLLVLYVFHIYNDRVKHFIEHCIFYDQHVDFIIISNDKTIPFKAPDYVKIMRRDNIGYDFGGWSDALLTDNLYEGYDNFIFVNSSVMGPFLPSKYKGKWTDLYINGLQHNVKLFGSTINTCRQPLTKSHVQSYIFAMDKLTLKYLMTCEIFSVENYAKTFNEAILKKEVLMSRKIIEHNWNIGSLLPYYKNIDFTFKSKKPNECNIQFLDDVMFIEYLNKLWNINELVFIKGNRMQTRLRDPNKVRVKKPLNRFSLNYNS
;
A
#
# COMPACT_ATOMS: atom_id res chain seq x y z
N MET A 1 14.04 -14.72 16.10
CA MET A 1 13.24 -13.48 16.05
C MET A 1 12.80 -13.29 14.61
N ASN A 2 11.55 -12.87 14.38
CA ASN A 2 11.02 -12.68 13.02
C ASN A 2 11.76 -11.53 12.33
N LYS A 3 12.27 -11.77 11.12
CA LYS A 3 12.94 -10.75 10.31
C LYS A 3 11.95 -10.05 9.38
N LEU A 4 12.00 -8.73 9.32
CA LEU A 4 11.11 -7.89 8.52
C LEU A 4 11.87 -7.24 7.36
N LEU A 5 11.26 -7.25 6.17
CA LEU A 5 11.69 -6.47 5.02
C LEU A 5 10.70 -5.36 4.70
N VAL A 6 11.17 -4.11 4.65
CA VAL A 6 10.38 -2.96 4.18
C VAL A 6 10.85 -2.57 2.78
N LEU A 7 9.94 -2.64 1.80
CA LEU A 7 10.20 -2.30 0.40
C LEU A 7 9.51 -0.99 0.04
N TYR A 8 10.29 0.08 -0.17
CA TYR A 8 9.79 1.39 -0.56
C TYR A 8 10.08 1.67 -2.04
N VAL A 9 9.05 1.88 -2.86
CA VAL A 9 9.21 2.11 -4.31
C VAL A 9 8.80 3.52 -4.73
N PHE A 10 9.57 4.12 -5.65
CA PHE A 10 9.23 5.39 -6.27
C PHE A 10 9.71 5.48 -7.72
N HIS A 11 8.98 6.23 -8.55
CA HIS A 11 9.38 6.58 -9.92
C HIS A 11 9.86 8.04 -10.04
N ILE A 12 9.35 8.94 -9.19
CA ILE A 12 9.71 10.37 -9.19
C ILE A 12 10.16 10.75 -7.79
N TYR A 13 11.35 11.32 -7.67
CA TYR A 13 11.83 11.89 -6.42
C TYR A 13 11.12 13.22 -6.13
N ASN A 14 10.33 13.26 -5.07
CA ASN A 14 9.59 14.45 -4.63
C ASN A 14 9.69 14.59 -3.10
N ASP A 15 9.09 15.64 -2.53
CA ASP A 15 9.18 15.91 -1.09
C ASP A 15 8.70 14.76 -0.20
N ARG A 16 7.72 13.96 -0.66
CA ARG A 16 7.28 12.77 0.11
C ARG A 16 8.34 11.67 0.11
N VAL A 17 9.01 11.47 -1.03
CA VAL A 17 10.14 10.53 -1.12
C VAL A 17 11.28 10.97 -0.22
N LYS A 18 11.66 12.25 -0.31
CA LYS A 18 12.68 12.84 0.56
C LYS A 18 12.31 12.64 2.03
N HIS A 19 11.09 13.02 2.41
CA HIS A 19 10.59 12.87 3.77
C HIS A 19 10.62 11.41 4.24
N PHE A 20 10.25 10.45 3.38
CA PHE A 20 10.30 9.04 3.75
C PHE A 20 11.72 8.58 4.07
N ILE A 21 12.68 8.93 3.21
CA ILE A 21 14.08 8.55 3.39
C ILE A 21 14.67 9.19 4.64
N GLU A 22 14.35 10.46 4.91
CA GLU A 22 14.93 11.23 6.02
C GLU A 22 14.27 10.93 7.38
N HIS A 23 13.01 10.49 7.42
CA HIS A 23 12.24 10.43 8.67
C HIS A 23 11.51 9.11 8.94
N CYS A 24 11.35 8.22 7.95
CA CYS A 24 10.64 6.95 8.14
C CYS A 24 11.56 5.75 8.32
N ILE A 25 12.83 5.88 7.91
CA ILE A 25 13.81 4.81 7.95
C ILE A 25 14.58 4.88 9.27
N PHE A 26 14.76 3.73 9.90
CA PHE A 26 15.50 3.58 11.14
C PHE A 26 16.36 2.31 11.10
N TYR A 27 17.39 2.26 11.93
CA TYR A 27 18.20 1.05 12.11
C TYR A 27 17.55 0.13 13.15
N ASP A 28 17.45 -1.15 12.82
CA ASP A 28 17.13 -2.22 13.75
C ASP A 28 17.68 -3.55 13.22
N GLN A 29 18.25 -4.39 14.09
CA GLN A 29 18.88 -5.65 13.69
C GLN A 29 17.91 -6.68 13.06
N HIS A 30 16.59 -6.46 13.16
CA HIS A 30 15.56 -7.34 12.60
C HIS A 30 14.72 -6.68 11.50
N VAL A 31 15.01 -5.43 11.12
CA VAL A 31 14.28 -4.69 10.08
C VAL A 31 15.25 -4.20 9.02
N ASP A 32 15.17 -4.79 7.83
CA ASP A 32 15.92 -4.32 6.67
C ASP A 32 15.02 -3.44 5.79
N PHE A 33 15.60 -2.38 5.23
CA PHE A 33 14.95 -1.49 4.28
C PHE A 33 15.58 -1.63 2.90
N ILE A 34 14.72 -1.61 1.87
CA ILE A 34 15.13 -1.46 0.47
C ILE A 34 14.39 -0.27 -0.13
N ILE A 35 15.14 0.67 -0.69
CA ILE A 35 14.60 1.74 -1.52
C ILE A 35 14.77 1.36 -2.99
N ILE A 36 13.66 1.27 -3.70
CA ILE A 36 13.55 0.88 -5.10
C ILE A 36 13.22 2.12 -5.92
N SER A 37 14.16 2.55 -6.75
CA SER A 37 13.93 3.60 -7.74
C SER A 37 13.62 2.98 -9.09
N ASN A 38 12.40 3.20 -9.58
CA ASN A 38 11.97 2.85 -10.93
C ASN A 38 12.52 3.81 -12.01
N ASP A 39 13.63 4.47 -11.73
CA ASP A 39 14.39 5.25 -12.68
C ASP A 39 15.87 5.14 -12.31
N LYS A 40 16.69 4.65 -13.24
CA LYS A 40 18.14 4.44 -13.02
C LYS A 40 18.92 5.74 -12.85
N THR A 41 18.36 6.86 -13.30
CA THR A 41 19.06 8.14 -13.39
C THR A 41 18.88 9.03 -12.17
N ILE A 42 17.91 8.74 -11.31
CA ILE A 42 17.59 9.61 -10.17
C ILE A 42 18.69 9.51 -9.10
N PRO A 43 19.37 10.63 -8.77
CA PRO A 43 20.32 10.67 -7.68
C PRO A 43 19.57 10.82 -6.34
N PHE A 44 19.93 9.98 -5.37
CA PHE A 44 19.52 10.13 -3.98
C PHE A 44 20.48 9.34 -3.09
N LYS A 45 20.48 9.69 -1.80
CA LYS A 45 21.22 9.00 -0.76
C LYS A 45 20.25 8.35 0.22
N ALA A 46 20.68 7.28 0.85
CA ALA A 46 20.03 6.64 1.97
C ALA A 46 21.10 6.28 3.01
N PRO A 47 20.73 6.00 4.27
CA PRO A 47 21.67 5.47 5.24
C PRO A 47 22.37 4.19 4.76
N ASP A 48 23.61 3.95 5.18
CA ASP A 48 24.45 2.85 4.66
C ASP A 48 23.88 1.45 4.93
N TYR A 49 23.05 1.31 5.96
CA TYR A 49 22.36 0.06 6.29
C TYR A 49 21.10 -0.20 5.41
N VAL A 50 20.78 0.70 4.47
CA VAL A 50 19.64 0.58 3.56
C VAL A 50 20.13 0.14 2.19
N LYS A 51 19.51 -0.91 1.63
CA LYS A 51 19.81 -1.32 0.26
C LYS A 51 19.12 -0.41 -0.74
N ILE A 52 19.81 -0.08 -1.83
CA ILE A 52 19.24 0.71 -2.93
C ILE A 52 19.18 -0.16 -4.18
N MET A 53 17.99 -0.26 -4.77
CA MET A 53 17.77 -0.87 -6.08
C MET A 53 17.39 0.21 -7.09
N ARG A 54 18.03 0.21 -8.26
CA ARG A 54 17.71 1.12 -9.38
C ARG A 54 17.36 0.29 -10.60
N ARG A 55 16.23 0.59 -11.24
CA ARG A 55 15.66 -0.22 -12.33
C ARG A 55 14.86 0.62 -13.30
N ASP A 56 14.49 0.04 -14.43
CA ASP A 56 13.56 0.66 -15.38
C ASP A 56 12.12 0.62 -14.82
N ASN A 57 11.25 1.54 -15.24
CA ASN A 57 9.86 1.57 -14.78
C ASN A 57 8.96 0.52 -15.45
N ILE A 58 9.32 -0.75 -15.34
CA ILE A 58 8.53 -1.89 -15.84
C ILE A 58 7.66 -2.42 -14.71
N GLY A 59 6.37 -2.67 -14.96
CA GLY A 59 5.45 -3.21 -13.96
C GLY A 59 5.07 -2.26 -12.82
N TYR A 60 5.46 -0.98 -12.91
CA TYR A 60 5.18 0.06 -11.90
C TYR A 60 5.66 -0.37 -10.49
N ASP A 61 4.89 -0.04 -9.44
CA ASP A 61 5.21 -0.36 -8.04
C ASP A 61 5.36 -1.86 -7.82
N PHE A 62 4.40 -2.66 -8.31
CA PHE A 62 4.42 -4.13 -8.19
C PHE A 62 5.60 -4.76 -8.92
N GLY A 63 6.01 -4.20 -10.06
CA GLY A 63 7.21 -4.64 -10.76
C GLY A 63 8.48 -4.38 -9.93
N GLY A 64 8.60 -3.18 -9.34
CA GLY A 64 9.72 -2.86 -8.47
C GLY A 64 9.80 -3.75 -7.23
N TRP A 65 8.67 -3.99 -6.57
CA TRP A 65 8.62 -4.94 -5.45
C TRP A 65 8.94 -6.36 -5.87
N SER A 66 8.45 -6.81 -7.03
CA SER A 66 8.73 -8.16 -7.55
C SER A 66 10.22 -8.35 -7.83
N ASP A 67 10.86 -7.39 -8.51
CA ASP A 67 12.29 -7.43 -8.78
C ASP A 67 13.10 -7.51 -7.49
N ALA A 68 12.79 -6.66 -6.50
CA ALA A 68 13.50 -6.65 -5.23
C ALA A 68 13.34 -7.94 -4.42
N LEU A 69 12.15 -8.55 -4.44
CA LEU A 69 11.87 -9.77 -3.69
C LEU A 69 12.47 -11.02 -4.34
N LEU A 70 12.34 -11.13 -5.66
CA LEU A 70 12.53 -12.38 -6.38
C LEU A 70 13.94 -12.52 -6.96
N THR A 71 14.65 -11.41 -7.17
CA THR A 71 16.08 -11.47 -7.50
C THR A 71 16.83 -12.18 -6.37
N ASP A 72 17.59 -13.21 -6.74
CA ASP A 72 18.35 -14.07 -5.82
C ASP A 72 17.52 -14.66 -4.67
N ASN A 73 16.20 -14.80 -4.86
CA ASN A 73 15.25 -15.26 -3.84
C ASN A 73 15.37 -14.50 -2.50
N LEU A 74 15.65 -13.19 -2.55
CA LEU A 74 15.88 -12.35 -1.37
C LEU A 74 14.80 -12.51 -0.29
N TYR A 75 13.54 -12.68 -0.71
CA TYR A 75 12.40 -12.86 0.19
C TYR A 75 12.54 -14.05 1.16
N GLU A 76 13.31 -15.10 0.83
CA GLU A 76 13.44 -16.28 1.68
C GLU A 76 14.07 -15.97 3.04
N GLY A 77 14.88 -14.92 3.11
CA GLY A 77 15.53 -14.46 4.33
C GLY A 77 14.65 -13.68 5.32
N TYR A 78 13.35 -13.47 5.02
CA TYR A 78 12.47 -12.60 5.83
C TYR A 78 11.12 -13.22 6.11
N ASP A 79 10.59 -13.06 7.31
CA ASP A 79 9.32 -13.66 7.73
C ASP A 79 8.11 -12.79 7.44
N ASN A 80 8.33 -11.47 7.39
CA ASN A 80 7.28 -10.48 7.16
C ASN A 80 7.76 -9.40 6.18
N PHE A 81 6.79 -8.79 5.50
CA PHE A 81 7.03 -7.81 4.45
C PHE A 81 6.10 -6.62 4.65
N ILE A 82 6.63 -5.41 4.46
CA ILE A 82 5.85 -4.19 4.30
C ILE A 82 6.20 -3.57 2.96
N PHE A 83 5.17 -3.30 2.16
CA PHE A 83 5.28 -2.69 0.84
C PHE A 83 4.77 -1.26 0.95
N VAL A 84 5.56 -0.31 0.44
CA VAL A 84 5.26 1.12 0.51
C VAL A 84 5.56 1.75 -0.84
N ASN A 85 4.70 2.65 -1.32
CA ASN A 85 5.00 3.44 -2.51
C ASN A 85 5.07 4.95 -2.23
N SER A 86 5.63 5.70 -3.17
CA SER A 86 5.84 7.16 -3.07
C SER A 86 4.59 8.04 -2.99
N SER A 87 3.39 7.44 -2.95
CA SER A 87 2.17 8.20 -2.66
C SER A 87 1.98 8.46 -1.16
N VAL A 88 2.69 7.75 -0.27
CA VAL A 88 2.55 7.92 1.19
C VAL A 88 2.99 9.30 1.68
N MET A 89 2.34 9.76 2.74
CA MET A 89 2.75 10.88 3.58
C MET A 89 2.57 10.46 5.05
N GLY A 90 3.52 10.81 5.91
CA GLY A 90 3.63 10.32 7.30
C GLY A 90 5.08 9.93 7.62
N PRO A 91 5.34 9.23 8.74
CA PRO A 91 4.35 8.64 9.63
C PRO A 91 3.73 9.68 10.56
N PHE A 92 2.41 9.66 10.67
CA PHE A 92 1.62 10.39 11.65
C PHE A 92 1.40 9.48 12.85
N LEU A 93 2.30 9.61 13.82
CA LEU A 93 2.23 8.86 15.07
C LEU A 93 1.83 9.81 16.21
N PRO A 94 1.00 9.37 17.18
CA PRO A 94 0.75 10.15 18.38
C PRO A 94 2.06 10.55 19.06
N SER A 95 2.16 11.76 19.62
CA SER A 95 3.39 12.27 20.24
C SER A 95 3.95 11.39 21.37
N LYS A 96 3.09 10.62 22.03
CA LYS A 96 3.45 9.67 23.09
C LYS A 96 3.81 8.28 22.57
N TYR A 97 3.66 8.01 21.27
CA TYR A 97 4.00 6.71 20.69
C TYR A 97 5.51 6.52 20.69
N LYS A 98 5.97 5.38 21.25
CA LYS A 98 7.39 5.03 21.38
C LYS A 98 7.78 3.78 20.59
N GLY A 99 6.82 3.13 19.93
CA GLY A 99 7.08 1.94 19.13
C GLY A 99 7.61 2.27 17.74
N LYS A 100 7.87 1.23 16.94
CA LYS A 100 8.18 1.40 15.51
C LYS A 100 6.88 1.43 14.73
N TRP A 101 6.77 2.33 13.77
CA TRP A 101 5.58 2.39 12.92
C TRP A 101 5.30 1.06 12.19
N THR A 102 6.34 0.27 11.91
CA THR A 102 6.23 -1.07 11.31
C THR A 102 5.42 -2.02 12.16
N ASP A 103 5.52 -1.92 13.48
CA ASP A 103 4.86 -2.82 14.42
C ASP A 103 3.34 -2.69 14.31
N LEU A 104 2.83 -1.50 13.97
CA LEU A 104 1.39 -1.26 13.78
C LEU A 104 0.82 -2.06 12.61
N TYR A 105 1.61 -2.28 11.55
CA TYR A 105 1.19 -3.08 10.40
C TYR A 105 1.36 -4.57 10.66
N ILE A 106 2.47 -4.99 11.25
CA ILE A 106 2.73 -6.40 11.56
C ILE A 106 1.75 -6.92 12.61
N ASN A 107 1.44 -6.13 13.64
CA ASN A 107 0.45 -6.49 14.65
C ASN A 107 -0.98 -6.52 14.09
N GLY A 108 -1.23 -5.98 12.89
CA GLY A 108 -2.50 -6.11 12.20
C GLY A 108 -2.71 -7.46 11.52
N LEU A 109 -1.64 -8.24 11.31
CA LEU A 109 -1.67 -9.59 10.73
C LEU A 109 -2.06 -10.64 11.78
N GLN A 110 -3.20 -10.42 12.45
CA GLN A 110 -3.71 -11.28 13.51
C GLN A 110 -4.78 -12.24 13.01
N HIS A 111 -4.87 -13.39 13.67
CA HIS A 111 -5.87 -14.41 13.41
C HIS A 111 -5.84 -14.85 11.93
N ASN A 112 -6.92 -14.64 11.19
CA ASN A 112 -7.04 -14.98 9.77
C ASN A 112 -6.76 -13.79 8.83
N VAL A 113 -6.29 -12.64 9.34
CA VAL A 113 -5.94 -11.49 8.51
C VAL A 113 -4.54 -11.70 7.92
N LYS A 114 -4.47 -11.84 6.59
CA LYS A 114 -3.22 -12.14 5.87
C LYS A 114 -2.68 -11.00 5.02
N LEU A 115 -3.49 -9.97 4.81
CA LEU A 115 -3.09 -8.73 4.16
C LEU A 115 -3.64 -7.56 4.97
N PHE A 116 -2.75 -6.68 5.43
CA PHE A 116 -3.13 -5.58 6.30
C PHE A 116 -2.51 -4.26 5.83
N GLY A 117 -3.30 -3.20 5.70
CA GLY A 117 -2.77 -1.89 5.27
C GLY A 117 -3.39 -0.72 6.01
N SER A 118 -3.21 0.49 5.49
CA SER A 118 -3.80 1.67 6.14
C SER A 118 -5.31 1.78 5.88
N THR A 119 -5.77 1.49 4.66
CA THR A 119 -7.19 1.59 4.29
C THR A 119 -7.63 0.48 3.35
N ILE A 120 -8.92 0.19 3.37
CA ILE A 120 -9.60 -0.67 2.39
C ILE A 120 -10.53 0.21 1.54
N ASN A 121 -10.48 0.03 0.22
CA ASN A 121 -11.46 0.56 -0.70
C ASN A 121 -12.32 -0.61 -1.20
N THR A 122 -13.64 -0.46 -1.14
CA THR A 122 -14.56 -1.49 -1.66
C THR A 122 -15.16 -1.14 -3.00
N CYS A 123 -14.93 0.08 -3.50
CA CYS A 123 -15.60 0.64 -4.67
C CYS A 123 -17.13 0.52 -4.57
N ARG A 124 -17.67 0.56 -3.34
CA ARG A 124 -19.07 0.28 -2.99
C ARG A 124 -19.58 -1.10 -3.44
N GLN A 125 -18.66 -2.03 -3.71
CA GLN A 125 -18.91 -3.39 -4.19
C GLN A 125 -18.10 -4.39 -3.36
N PRO A 126 -18.49 -4.62 -2.09
CA PRO A 126 -17.67 -5.34 -1.13
C PRO A 126 -17.33 -6.78 -1.53
N LEU A 127 -18.23 -7.45 -2.26
CA LEU A 127 -18.03 -8.85 -2.66
C LEU A 127 -17.00 -9.03 -3.78
N THR A 128 -16.79 -8.02 -4.63
CA THR A 128 -15.98 -8.17 -5.85
C THR A 128 -14.78 -7.24 -5.90
N LYS A 129 -14.78 -6.16 -5.10
CA LYS A 129 -13.77 -5.09 -5.19
C LYS A 129 -13.19 -4.65 -3.87
N SER A 130 -13.52 -5.29 -2.74
CA SER A 130 -12.81 -5.02 -1.48
C SER A 130 -11.32 -5.27 -1.64
N HIS A 131 -10.53 -4.22 -1.46
CA HIS A 131 -9.08 -4.30 -1.53
C HIS A 131 -8.39 -3.36 -0.55
N VAL A 132 -7.29 -3.84 0.03
CA VAL A 132 -6.34 -2.98 0.73
C VAL A 132 -5.67 -2.08 -0.30
N GLN A 133 -5.66 -0.77 -0.06
CA GLN A 133 -5.05 0.18 -0.98
C GLN A 133 -3.52 0.06 -0.96
N SER A 134 -2.90 0.03 -2.14
CA SER A 134 -1.49 -0.38 -2.30
C SER A 134 -0.43 0.63 -1.84
N TYR A 135 -0.82 1.80 -1.31
CA TYR A 135 0.17 2.80 -0.88
C TYR A 135 0.99 2.34 0.31
N ILE A 136 0.40 1.52 1.19
CA ILE A 136 1.12 0.76 2.19
C ILE A 136 0.32 -0.47 2.64
N PHE A 137 0.98 -1.63 2.68
CA PHE A 137 0.40 -2.87 3.19
C PHE A 137 1.48 -3.84 3.67
N ALA A 138 1.07 -4.83 4.45
CA ALA A 138 1.91 -5.85 5.05
C ALA A 138 1.33 -7.24 4.85
N MET A 139 2.21 -8.24 4.87
CA MET A 139 1.88 -9.67 4.84
C MET A 139 3.02 -10.52 5.42
N ASP A 140 2.71 -11.77 5.77
CA ASP A 140 3.70 -12.79 6.16
C ASP A 140 4.28 -13.54 4.93
N LYS A 141 5.39 -14.27 5.13
CA LYS A 141 6.03 -15.09 4.09
C LYS A 141 5.10 -16.11 3.45
N LEU A 142 4.21 -16.73 4.24
CA LEU A 142 3.23 -17.70 3.74
C LEU A 142 2.32 -17.04 2.69
N THR A 143 1.82 -15.86 3.01
CA THR A 143 0.94 -15.08 2.15
C THR A 143 1.66 -14.60 0.90
N LEU A 144 2.91 -14.13 1.04
CA LEU A 144 3.72 -13.72 -0.10
C LEU A 144 3.90 -14.88 -1.09
N LYS A 145 4.28 -16.07 -0.61
CA LYS A 145 4.44 -17.27 -1.47
C LYS A 145 3.16 -17.62 -2.22
N TYR A 146 2.01 -17.56 -1.55
CA TYR A 146 0.73 -17.77 -2.22
C TYR A 146 0.47 -16.71 -3.31
N LEU A 147 0.73 -15.43 -3.02
CA LEU A 147 0.53 -14.35 -3.98
C LEU A 147 1.52 -14.41 -5.17
N MET A 148 2.69 -15.01 -4.99
CA MET A 148 3.60 -15.34 -6.10
C MET A 148 3.00 -16.41 -7.02
N THR A 149 2.39 -17.47 -6.47
CA THR A 149 1.68 -18.47 -7.30
C THR A 149 0.45 -17.90 -8.03
N CYS A 150 -0.10 -16.79 -7.51
CA CYS A 150 -1.18 -16.05 -8.16
C CYS A 150 -0.67 -14.99 -9.16
N GLU A 151 0.65 -14.93 -9.41
CA GLU A 151 1.31 -13.95 -10.27
C GLU A 151 1.08 -12.49 -9.88
N ILE A 152 0.75 -12.21 -8.61
CA ILE A 152 0.67 -10.83 -8.12
C ILE A 152 2.09 -10.24 -8.08
N PHE A 153 3.02 -10.98 -7.49
CA PHE A 153 4.45 -10.70 -7.54
C PHE A 153 5.10 -11.68 -8.53
N SER A 154 5.66 -11.14 -9.61
CA SER A 154 6.24 -11.93 -10.70
C SER A 154 7.25 -11.10 -11.48
N VAL A 155 8.36 -11.73 -11.85
CA VAL A 155 9.37 -11.16 -12.77
C VAL A 155 9.13 -11.54 -14.24
N GLU A 156 8.15 -12.43 -14.49
CA GLU A 156 7.78 -12.87 -15.85
C GLU A 156 6.52 -12.13 -16.33
N ASN A 157 5.58 -11.88 -15.41
CA ASN A 157 4.24 -11.36 -15.70
C ASN A 157 4.01 -9.96 -15.08
N TYR A 158 4.75 -8.98 -15.57
CA TYR A 158 4.57 -7.57 -15.21
C TYR A 158 3.25 -6.99 -15.72
N ALA A 159 2.67 -6.07 -14.95
CA ALA A 159 1.59 -5.23 -15.44
C ALA A 159 2.10 -4.32 -16.57
N LYS A 160 1.44 -4.34 -17.73
CA LYS A 160 1.85 -3.58 -18.92
C LYS A 160 1.25 -2.18 -18.95
N THR A 161 0.14 -1.98 -18.25
CA THR A 161 -0.54 -0.69 -18.16
C THR A 161 -0.87 -0.33 -16.72
N PHE A 162 -1.10 0.96 -16.48
CA PHE A 162 -1.52 1.45 -15.17
C PHE A 162 -2.85 0.82 -14.70
N ASN A 163 -3.80 0.61 -15.62
CA ASN A 163 -5.05 -0.07 -15.31
C ASN A 163 -4.83 -1.53 -14.91
N GLU A 164 -3.89 -2.23 -15.54
CA GLU A 164 -3.52 -3.57 -15.12
C GLU A 164 -2.85 -3.58 -13.74
N ALA A 165 -1.98 -2.61 -13.45
CA ALA A 165 -1.38 -2.49 -12.12
C ALA A 165 -2.43 -2.28 -11.02
N ILE A 166 -3.53 -1.57 -11.33
CA ILE A 166 -4.65 -1.42 -10.39
C ILE A 166 -5.48 -2.71 -10.33
N LEU A 167 -6.05 -3.15 -11.46
CA LEU A 167 -7.07 -4.20 -11.45
C LEU A 167 -6.46 -5.60 -11.26
N LYS A 168 -5.37 -5.92 -11.99
CA LYS A 168 -4.73 -7.25 -11.98
C LYS A 168 -3.69 -7.39 -10.86
N LYS A 169 -3.31 -6.31 -10.17
CA LYS A 169 -2.38 -6.37 -9.04
C LYS A 169 -3.05 -5.88 -7.75
N GLU A 170 -3.29 -4.58 -7.58
CA GLU A 170 -3.84 -4.02 -6.32
C GLU A 170 -5.18 -4.65 -5.92
N VAL A 171 -6.18 -4.64 -6.81
CA VAL A 171 -7.51 -5.21 -6.52
C VAL A 171 -7.42 -6.73 -6.44
N LEU A 172 -6.85 -7.38 -7.47
CA LEU A 172 -6.77 -8.83 -7.55
C LEU A 172 -6.04 -9.45 -6.35
N MET A 173 -4.99 -8.80 -5.83
CA MET A 173 -4.24 -9.26 -4.65
C MET A 173 -5.19 -9.53 -3.48
N SER A 174 -6.01 -8.55 -3.11
CA SER A 174 -6.95 -8.71 -2.00
C SER A 174 -8.04 -9.73 -2.33
N ARG A 175 -8.46 -9.82 -3.59
CA ARG A 175 -9.43 -10.83 -4.04
C ARG A 175 -8.90 -12.25 -3.90
N LYS A 176 -7.63 -12.49 -4.26
CA LYS A 176 -6.99 -13.79 -4.09
C LYS A 176 -6.87 -14.20 -2.63
N ILE A 177 -6.52 -13.26 -1.74
CA ILE A 177 -6.53 -13.50 -0.29
C ILE A 177 -7.92 -13.96 0.18
N ILE A 178 -8.96 -13.23 -0.21
CA ILE A 178 -10.35 -13.55 0.17
C ILE A 178 -10.83 -14.88 -0.42
N GLU A 179 -10.54 -15.15 -1.70
CA GLU A 179 -10.83 -16.43 -2.37
C GLU A 179 -10.13 -17.61 -1.69
N HIS A 180 -8.93 -17.39 -1.13
CA HIS A 180 -8.17 -18.36 -0.35
C HIS A 180 -8.67 -18.50 1.10
N ASN A 181 -9.86 -17.96 1.42
CA ASN A 181 -10.46 -17.98 2.75
C ASN A 181 -9.65 -17.25 3.83
N TRP A 182 -8.76 -16.35 3.43
CA TRP A 182 -8.06 -15.45 4.33
C TRP A 182 -8.73 -14.08 4.33
N ASN A 183 -8.69 -13.38 5.46
CA ASN A 183 -9.27 -12.05 5.57
C ASN A 183 -8.25 -10.95 5.23
N ILE A 184 -8.76 -9.78 4.88
CA ILE A 184 -8.00 -8.53 4.76
C ILE A 184 -8.36 -7.60 5.93
N GLY A 185 -7.45 -6.72 6.31
CA GLY A 185 -7.68 -5.76 7.37
C GLY A 185 -7.02 -4.40 7.10
N SER A 186 -7.37 -3.42 7.91
CA SER A 186 -6.71 -2.12 7.84
C SER A 186 -6.73 -1.36 9.15
N LEU A 187 -5.86 -0.35 9.26
CA LEU A 187 -5.84 0.62 10.36
C LEU A 187 -7.12 1.47 10.43
N LEU A 188 -7.82 1.67 9.32
CA LEU A 188 -9.07 2.45 9.28
C LEU A 188 -10.11 1.88 10.25
N PRO A 189 -10.48 2.61 11.33
CA PRO A 189 -11.40 2.10 12.34
C PRO A 189 -12.78 1.74 11.78
N TYR A 190 -13.20 2.38 10.69
CA TYR A 190 -14.48 2.14 10.01
C TYR A 190 -14.68 0.68 9.58
N TYR A 191 -13.60 -0.04 9.25
CA TYR A 191 -13.66 -1.46 8.86
C TYR A 191 -13.09 -2.39 9.94
N LYS A 192 -12.97 -1.91 11.18
CA LYS A 192 -12.50 -2.72 12.30
C LYS A 192 -13.43 -3.93 12.49
N ASN A 193 -12.84 -5.12 12.58
CA ASN A 193 -13.52 -6.40 12.78
C ASN A 193 -14.49 -6.82 11.65
N ILE A 194 -14.41 -6.21 10.47
CA ILE A 194 -15.17 -6.68 9.31
C ILE A 194 -14.51 -7.93 8.73
N ASP A 195 -15.29 -8.99 8.55
CA ASP A 195 -14.90 -10.17 7.81
C ASP A 195 -15.23 -9.99 6.32
N PHE A 196 -14.22 -9.67 5.53
CA PHE A 196 -14.36 -9.49 4.08
C PHE A 196 -14.45 -10.81 3.30
N THR A 197 -14.32 -11.96 3.97
CA THR A 197 -14.66 -13.25 3.37
C THR A 197 -16.17 -13.45 3.30
N PHE A 198 -16.94 -12.71 4.10
CA PHE A 198 -18.40 -12.77 4.17
C PHE A 198 -18.96 -14.19 4.37
N LYS A 199 -18.18 -15.06 5.03
CA LYS A 199 -18.60 -16.44 5.30
C LYS A 199 -19.66 -16.53 6.40
N SER A 200 -19.52 -15.70 7.42
CA SER A 200 -20.43 -15.70 8.57
C SER A 200 -21.55 -14.67 8.44
N LYS A 201 -21.32 -13.58 7.70
CA LYS A 201 -22.30 -12.51 7.49
C LYS A 201 -22.20 -12.01 6.05
N LYS A 202 -23.35 -11.75 5.43
CA LYS A 202 -23.46 -11.04 4.17
C LYS A 202 -23.18 -9.55 4.37
N PRO A 203 -22.80 -8.81 3.30
CA PRO A 203 -22.54 -7.37 3.41
C PRO A 203 -23.68 -6.55 4.04
N ASN A 204 -24.94 -6.87 3.72
CA ASN A 204 -26.11 -6.19 4.28
C ASN A 204 -26.34 -6.46 5.78
N GLU A 205 -25.68 -7.47 6.36
CA GLU A 205 -25.77 -7.83 7.77
C GLU A 205 -24.67 -7.18 8.63
N CYS A 206 -23.75 -6.43 8.01
CA CYS A 206 -22.60 -5.80 8.67
C CYS A 206 -22.93 -4.44 9.33
N ASN A 207 -24.15 -3.92 9.19
CA ASN A 207 -24.60 -2.62 9.73
C ASN A 207 -23.67 -1.42 9.38
N ILE A 208 -22.98 -1.49 8.25
CA ILE A 208 -22.14 -0.39 7.72
C ILE A 208 -22.41 -0.18 6.25
N GLN A 209 -22.10 1.02 5.75
CA GLN A 209 -22.07 1.28 4.32
C GLN A 209 -20.67 1.02 3.77
N PHE A 210 -20.56 0.19 2.74
CA PHE A 210 -19.28 -0.04 2.07
C PHE A 210 -18.90 1.16 1.18
N LEU A 211 -17.71 1.69 1.41
CA LEU A 211 -17.24 2.97 0.88
C LEU A 211 -16.27 2.79 -0.30
N ASP A 212 -16.18 3.84 -1.13
CA ASP A 212 -15.16 3.97 -2.17
C ASP A 212 -13.84 4.52 -1.58
N ASP A 213 -12.93 5.02 -2.40
CA ASP A 213 -11.67 5.66 -1.97
C ASP A 213 -11.96 6.83 -1.02
N VAL A 214 -11.72 6.61 0.28
CA VAL A 214 -11.97 7.60 1.34
C VAL A 214 -10.78 8.53 1.59
N MET A 215 -9.67 8.40 0.86
CA MET A 215 -8.44 9.14 1.15
C MET A 215 -8.45 10.62 0.71
N PHE A 216 -9.59 11.14 0.27
CA PHE A 216 -9.72 12.54 -0.10
C PHE A 216 -9.96 13.45 1.12
N ILE A 217 -9.56 14.72 1.00
CA ILE A 217 -9.55 15.69 2.10
C ILE A 217 -10.93 15.97 2.70
N GLU A 218 -12.01 15.80 1.93
CA GLU A 218 -13.39 15.97 2.39
C GLU A 218 -13.82 14.96 3.47
N TYR A 219 -13.10 13.85 3.59
CA TYR A 219 -13.33 12.79 4.59
C TYR A 219 -12.44 12.93 5.83
N LEU A 220 -11.42 13.80 5.80
CA LEU A 220 -10.57 14.09 6.95
C LEU A 220 -11.41 14.68 8.09
N ASN A 221 -11.23 14.15 9.29
CA ASN A 221 -12.00 14.42 10.51
C ASN A 221 -13.49 14.07 10.43
N LYS A 222 -13.91 13.30 9.42
CA LYS A 222 -15.26 12.72 9.32
C LYS A 222 -15.26 11.20 9.34
N LEU A 223 -14.37 10.58 8.56
CA LEU A 223 -14.22 9.13 8.49
C LEU A 223 -12.87 8.64 9.02
N TRP A 224 -11.86 9.50 8.98
CA TRP A 224 -10.53 9.22 9.48
C TRP A 224 -9.84 10.51 9.89
N ASN A 225 -8.85 10.40 10.78
CA ASN A 225 -7.91 11.47 11.08
C ASN A 225 -6.47 11.02 10.79
N ILE A 226 -5.55 11.99 10.67
CA ILE A 226 -4.17 11.71 10.27
C ILE A 226 -3.45 10.74 11.23
N ASN A 227 -3.78 10.76 12.53
CA ASN A 227 -3.09 9.94 13.54
C ASN A 227 -3.61 8.50 13.61
N GLU A 228 -4.69 8.16 12.90
CA GLU A 228 -5.26 6.81 12.90
C GLU A 228 -4.59 5.86 11.89
N LEU A 229 -4.05 6.41 10.81
CA LEU A 229 -3.67 5.61 9.63
C LEU A 229 -2.16 5.39 9.48
N VAL A 230 -1.35 6.04 10.33
CA VAL A 230 0.12 6.11 10.26
C VAL A 230 0.61 6.79 8.99
N PHE A 231 0.30 6.24 7.81
CA PHE A 231 0.51 6.87 6.53
C PHE A 231 -0.82 7.15 5.84
N ILE A 232 -0.88 8.26 5.12
CA ILE A 232 -2.01 8.62 4.26
C ILE A 232 -1.56 8.75 2.80
N LYS A 233 -2.51 8.65 1.87
CA LYS A 233 -2.27 8.77 0.43
C LYS A 233 -2.09 10.26 0.05
N GLY A 234 -0.88 10.78 0.23
CA GLY A 234 -0.53 12.20 0.13
C GLY A 234 -0.81 12.85 -1.24
N ASN A 235 -0.85 12.09 -2.33
CA ASN A 235 -1.25 12.64 -3.64
C ASN A 235 -2.75 13.02 -3.71
N ARG A 236 -3.59 12.54 -2.78
CA ARG A 236 -4.99 12.97 -2.61
C ARG A 236 -5.15 14.25 -1.78
N MET A 237 -4.09 14.68 -1.09
CA MET A 237 -4.10 15.83 -0.18
C MET A 237 -3.65 17.14 -0.84
N GLN A 238 -3.15 17.11 -2.08
CA GLN A 238 -2.57 18.28 -2.75
C GLN A 238 -3.58 19.30 -3.31
N THR A 239 -4.89 19.05 -3.24
CA THR A 239 -5.91 19.89 -3.89
C THR A 239 -6.14 21.26 -3.24
N ARG A 240 -5.48 21.59 -2.11
CA ARG A 240 -5.59 22.92 -1.47
C ARG A 240 -4.28 23.60 -1.03
N LEU A 241 -3.11 23.01 -1.27
CA LEU A 241 -1.82 23.64 -0.95
C LEU A 241 -1.17 24.37 -2.14
N ARG A 242 -1.88 24.53 -3.25
CA ARG A 242 -1.42 25.32 -4.40
C ARG A 242 -2.07 26.70 -4.37
N ASP A 243 -1.22 27.70 -4.15
CA ASP A 243 -1.37 29.14 -4.35
C ASP A 243 -2.66 29.59 -5.09
N PRO A 244 -3.54 30.39 -4.47
CA PRO A 244 -4.75 30.93 -5.11
C PRO A 244 -4.48 31.74 -6.39
N ASN A 245 -3.24 32.20 -6.60
CA ASN A 245 -2.88 33.10 -7.70
C ASN A 245 -2.39 32.41 -8.98
N LYS A 246 -2.28 31.08 -9.01
CA LYS A 246 -1.95 30.37 -10.27
C LYS A 246 -3.21 30.09 -11.08
N VAL A 247 -3.42 30.95 -12.08
CA VAL A 247 -4.43 30.79 -13.15
C VAL A 247 -4.42 29.35 -13.67
N ARG A 248 -5.58 28.70 -13.63
CA ARG A 248 -5.81 27.36 -14.13
C ARG A 248 -5.56 27.31 -15.65
N VAL A 249 -4.46 26.70 -16.08
CA VAL A 249 -4.47 26.01 -17.38
C VAL A 249 -5.38 24.82 -17.20
N LYS A 250 -6.59 24.89 -17.78
CA LYS A 250 -7.53 23.77 -17.86
C LYS A 250 -6.83 22.62 -18.58
N LYS A 251 -6.24 21.68 -17.84
CA LYS A 251 -6.09 20.31 -18.36
C LYS A 251 -7.50 19.75 -18.52
N PRO A 252 -7.82 19.08 -19.64
CA PRO A 252 -9.12 18.48 -19.82
C PRO A 252 -9.39 17.54 -18.64
N LEU A 253 -10.57 17.70 -18.03
CA LEU A 253 -11.09 16.71 -17.09
C LEU A 253 -11.29 15.42 -17.90
N ASN A 254 -10.29 14.55 -17.89
CA ASN A 254 -10.58 13.13 -18.05
C ASN A 254 -11.30 12.70 -16.77
N ARG A 255 -12.62 12.89 -16.76
CA ARG A 255 -13.52 12.07 -15.95
C ARG A 255 -13.30 10.64 -16.42
N PHE A 256 -12.35 9.92 -15.81
CA PHE A 256 -12.39 8.48 -15.83
C PHE A 256 -13.52 8.06 -14.89
N SER A 257 -14.75 8.13 -15.41
CA SER A 257 -15.77 7.18 -15.01
C SER A 257 -15.19 5.80 -15.32
N LEU A 258 -14.80 5.06 -14.28
CA LEU A 258 -14.68 3.61 -14.37
C LEU A 258 -16.10 3.12 -14.67
N ASN A 259 -16.43 3.03 -15.96
CA ASN A 259 -17.63 2.34 -16.43
C ASN A 259 -17.41 0.86 -16.13
N TYR A 260 -17.81 0.47 -14.92
CA TYR A 260 -18.08 -0.92 -14.60
C TYR A 260 -19.43 -1.26 -15.23
N ASN A 261 -19.41 -1.73 -16.48
CA ASN A 261 -20.51 -2.46 -17.12
C ASN A 261 -19.99 -3.08 -18.42
N SER A 262 -19.62 -4.36 -18.36
CA SER A 262 -19.80 -5.45 -19.34
C SER A 262 -18.91 -6.60 -18.90
#